data_AF-A0AAV5SUF0-F1
#
_entry.id   AF-A0AAV5SUF0-F1
#
_cell.length_a   1.000
_cell.length_b   1.000
_cell.length_c   1.000
_cell.angle_alpha   90.00
_cell.angle_beta   90.00
_cell.angle_gamma   90.00
#
_symmetry.space_group_name_H-M   'P 1'
#
loop_
_entity.id
_entity.type
_entity.pdbx_description
1 polymer ?
#
loop_
_entity_poly.entity_id
_entity_poly.type
_entity_poly.pdbx_seq_one_letter_code
_entity_poly.pdbx_strand_id
1 'polypeptide(L)'
;MATPETRQKPNILVTGSPGTGKSTLAAILAEKLGFDQIECSKEIREHGLYEEYDERMQTHVFDEDKLLDHIEERMDSESGGVVVDFHGCDFFPQRWFDIVVVLRCDNTKLYDRMVARGYPPEKIRENVQCEIFNSIGEEARESYDEEIVFEVYSETVEQMNENADKVVDLFSQWMQNRQ
;
A
#
# COMPACT_ATOMS: atom_id res chain seq x y z
N MET A 1 0.41 17.13 -15.12
CA MET A 1 0.66 16.31 -13.93
C MET A 1 0.01 16.98 -12.76
N ALA A 2 -0.97 16.31 -12.17
CA ALA A 2 -1.57 16.70 -10.91
C ALA A 2 -0.52 16.58 -9.79
N THR A 3 -0.52 17.57 -8.92
CA THR A 3 0.30 17.60 -7.70
C THR A 3 -0.60 17.59 -6.48
N PRO A 4 -0.05 17.35 -5.28
CA PRO A 4 -0.81 17.52 -4.04
C PRO A 4 -1.59 18.84 -4.01
N GLU A 5 -1.00 19.96 -4.41
CA GLU A 5 -1.62 21.30 -4.34
C GLU A 5 -2.81 21.48 -5.28
N THR A 6 -2.81 20.80 -6.44
CA THR A 6 -3.89 20.91 -7.43
C THR A 6 -5.01 19.89 -7.22
N ARG A 7 -4.78 18.87 -6.39
CA ARG A 7 -5.69 17.73 -6.22
C ARG A 7 -6.90 18.09 -5.35
N GLN A 8 -8.09 17.63 -5.72
CA GLN A 8 -9.34 17.88 -5.00
C GLN A 8 -9.58 16.91 -3.83
N LYS A 9 -9.07 15.68 -3.92
CA LYS A 9 -9.14 14.64 -2.89
C LYS A 9 -7.78 13.98 -2.77
N PRO A 10 -7.33 13.56 -1.59
CA PRO A 10 -6.03 12.93 -1.46
C PRO A 10 -6.00 11.57 -2.15
N ASN A 11 -4.82 11.19 -2.62
CA ASN A 11 -4.50 9.81 -2.94
C ASN A 11 -3.78 9.17 -1.75
N ILE A 12 -4.14 7.93 -1.44
CA ILE A 12 -3.70 7.22 -0.23
C ILE A 12 -2.95 5.96 -0.63
N LEU A 13 -1.74 5.77 -0.10
CA LEU A 13 -1.02 4.52 -0.20
C LEU A 13 -1.20 3.71 1.08
N VAL A 14 -1.52 2.42 0.96
CA VAL A 14 -1.48 1.46 2.05
C VAL A 14 -0.37 0.44 1.76
N THR A 15 0.73 0.54 2.50
CA THR A 15 1.90 -0.32 2.37
C THR A 15 2.20 -1.11 3.65
N GLY A 16 3.25 -1.94 3.62
CA GLY A 16 3.67 -2.82 4.71
C GLY A 16 3.95 -4.25 4.21
N SER A 17 4.53 -5.07 5.09
CA SER A 17 4.92 -6.44 4.73
C SER A 17 3.73 -7.29 4.23
N PRO A 18 3.95 -8.27 3.34
CA PRO A 18 2.88 -9.17 2.91
C PRO A 18 2.21 -9.90 4.09
N GLY A 19 0.88 -9.78 4.22
CA GLY A 19 0.10 -10.41 5.30
C GLY A 19 -0.34 -9.47 6.42
N THR A 20 0.11 -8.21 6.43
CA THR A 20 -0.27 -7.20 7.45
C THR A 20 -1.71 -6.69 7.30
N GLY A 21 -2.35 -6.89 6.15
CA GLY A 21 -3.78 -6.58 5.93
C GLY A 21 -4.07 -5.40 4.99
N LYS A 22 -3.10 -5.02 4.14
CA LYS A 22 -3.19 -3.85 3.24
C LYS A 22 -4.46 -3.82 2.40
N SER A 23 -4.71 -4.87 1.62
CA SER A 23 -5.85 -4.95 0.71
C SER A 23 -7.19 -4.90 1.47
N THR A 24 -7.23 -5.38 2.71
CA THR A 24 -8.41 -5.25 3.58
C THR A 24 -8.63 -3.80 4.01
N LEU A 25 -7.58 -3.11 4.49
CA LEU A 25 -7.70 -1.70 4.87
C LEU A 25 -8.06 -0.84 3.64
N ALA A 26 -7.38 -1.05 2.51
CA ALA A 26 -7.61 -0.31 1.28
C ALA A 26 -9.05 -0.44 0.78
N ALA A 27 -9.63 -1.65 0.81
CA ALA A 27 -11.03 -1.87 0.47
C ALA A 27 -12.00 -1.13 1.42
N ILE A 28 -11.74 -1.17 2.74
CA ILE A 28 -12.55 -0.44 3.73
C ILE A 28 -12.49 1.07 3.47
N LEU A 29 -11.30 1.61 3.17
CA LEU A 29 -11.11 3.02 2.89
C LEU A 29 -11.80 3.45 1.60
N ALA A 30 -11.65 2.66 0.53
CA ALA A 30 -12.31 2.91 -0.74
C ALA A 30 -13.83 2.97 -0.59
N GLU A 31 -14.43 2.04 0.17
CA GLU A 31 -15.85 2.04 0.46
C GLU A 31 -16.28 3.26 1.30
N LYS A 32 -15.59 3.53 2.42
CA LYS A 32 -15.94 4.63 3.34
C LYS A 32 -15.80 6.00 2.69
N LEU A 33 -14.78 6.21 1.86
CA LEU A 33 -14.47 7.51 1.25
C LEU A 33 -15.10 7.68 -0.15
N GLY A 34 -15.62 6.60 -0.74
CA GLY A 34 -16.08 6.58 -2.13
C GLY A 34 -14.92 6.83 -3.10
N PHE A 35 -13.76 6.24 -2.82
CA PHE A 35 -12.53 6.36 -3.60
C PHE A 35 -12.39 5.17 -4.55
N ASP A 36 -11.60 5.35 -5.60
CA ASP A 36 -11.20 4.25 -6.47
C ASP A 36 -10.13 3.39 -5.77
N GLN A 37 -10.14 2.08 -5.99
CA GLN A 37 -9.17 1.15 -5.41
C GLN A 37 -8.24 0.57 -6.48
N ILE A 38 -6.94 0.61 -6.21
CA ILE A 38 -5.91 -0.06 -7.00
C ILE A 38 -5.22 -1.10 -6.12
N GLU A 39 -5.53 -2.37 -6.35
CA GLU A 39 -4.76 -3.48 -5.78
C GLU A 39 -3.64 -3.83 -6.77
N CYS A 40 -2.45 -3.26 -6.59
CA CYS A 40 -1.35 -3.40 -7.57
C CYS A 40 -1.01 -4.87 -7.86
N SER A 41 -1.08 -5.74 -6.84
CA SER A 41 -0.84 -7.19 -7.01
C SER A 41 -1.88 -7.86 -7.93
N LYS A 42 -3.10 -7.33 -7.99
CA LYS A 42 -4.17 -7.80 -8.87
C LYS A 42 -3.98 -7.24 -10.28
N GLU A 43 -3.70 -5.94 -10.40
CA GLU A 43 -3.42 -5.28 -11.69
C GLU A 43 -2.27 -5.98 -12.44
N ILE A 44 -1.16 -6.26 -11.73
CA ILE A 44 0.00 -6.99 -12.29
C ILE A 44 -0.42 -8.35 -12.85
N ARG A 45 -1.25 -9.11 -12.11
CA ARG A 45 -1.69 -10.46 -12.51
C ARG A 45 -2.67 -10.46 -13.66
N GLU A 46 -3.66 -9.57 -13.62
CA GLU A 46 -4.74 -9.52 -14.62
C GLU A 46 -4.26 -8.96 -15.95
N HIS A 47 -3.30 -8.02 -15.92
CA HIS A 47 -2.76 -7.37 -17.11
C HIS A 47 -1.41 -7.93 -17.56
N GLY A 48 -0.85 -8.91 -16.83
CA GLY A 48 0.39 -9.58 -17.20
C GLY A 48 1.61 -8.64 -17.22
N LEU A 49 1.69 -7.74 -16.24
CA LEU A 49 2.73 -6.69 -16.14
C LEU A 49 4.04 -7.26 -15.60
N TYR A 50 4.63 -8.19 -16.34
CA TYR A 50 5.85 -8.90 -16.00
C TYR A 50 6.97 -8.54 -17.00
N GLU A 51 8.23 -8.60 -16.56
CA GLU A 51 9.40 -8.48 -17.44
C GLU A 51 9.65 -9.82 -18.16
N GLU A 52 10.21 -10.79 -17.42
CA GLU A 52 10.51 -12.17 -17.82
C GLU A 52 10.44 -13.09 -16.58
N TYR A 53 10.41 -14.42 -16.78
CA TYR A 53 10.40 -15.40 -15.69
C TYR A 53 11.81 -15.57 -15.11
N ASP A 54 12.01 -15.28 -13.82
CA ASP A 54 13.27 -15.58 -13.14
C ASP A 54 13.32 -17.09 -12.81
N GLU A 55 14.07 -17.85 -13.62
CA GLU A 55 14.25 -19.29 -13.43
C GLU A 55 14.92 -19.66 -12.10
N ARG A 56 15.69 -18.74 -11.50
CA ARG A 56 16.46 -18.95 -10.27
C ARG A 56 15.58 -18.80 -9.03
N MET A 57 14.68 -17.82 -9.05
CA MET A 57 13.73 -17.56 -7.98
C MET A 57 12.37 -18.20 -8.21
N GLN A 58 12.16 -18.84 -9.37
CA GLN A 58 10.89 -19.40 -9.83
C GLN A 58 9.72 -18.41 -9.70
N THR A 59 9.98 -17.12 -9.92
CA THR A 59 8.98 -16.06 -9.79
C THR A 59 9.03 -15.16 -11.01
N HIS A 60 7.89 -14.59 -11.36
CA HIS A 60 7.88 -13.46 -12.28
C HIS A 60 8.28 -12.22 -11.49
N VAL A 61 9.34 -11.54 -11.93
CA VAL A 61 9.61 -10.17 -11.52
C VAL A 61 8.59 -9.32 -12.26
N PHE A 62 7.78 -8.56 -11.52
CA PHE A 62 6.84 -7.63 -12.14
C PHE A 62 7.62 -6.42 -12.63
N ASP A 63 7.12 -5.83 -13.71
CA ASP A 63 7.74 -4.67 -14.34
C ASP A 63 7.17 -3.40 -13.71
N GLU A 64 8.00 -2.69 -12.94
CA GLU A 64 7.61 -1.47 -12.22
C GLU A 64 7.15 -0.38 -13.21
N ASP A 65 7.90 -0.15 -14.29
CA ASP A 65 7.58 0.85 -15.31
C ASP A 65 6.21 0.55 -15.95
N LYS A 66 5.95 -0.72 -16.31
CA LYS A 66 4.64 -1.11 -16.84
C LYS A 66 3.51 -0.92 -15.84
N LEU A 67 3.73 -1.17 -14.56
CA LEU A 67 2.72 -0.91 -13.53
C LEU A 67 2.45 0.60 -13.40
N LEU A 68 3.51 1.42 -13.39
CA LEU A 68 3.39 2.87 -13.32
C LEU A 68 2.60 3.41 -14.52
N ASP A 69 2.99 3.03 -15.74
CA ASP A 69 2.30 3.42 -16.98
C ASP A 69 0.82 3.00 -16.96
N HIS A 70 0.53 1.79 -16.46
CA HIS A 70 -0.83 1.25 -16.40
C HIS A 70 -1.74 2.02 -15.44
N ILE A 71 -1.22 2.53 -14.32
CA ILE A 71 -2.02 3.23 -13.31
C ILE A 71 -1.90 4.76 -13.37
N GLU A 72 -0.99 5.31 -14.19
CA GLU A 72 -0.70 6.73 -14.23
C GLU A 72 -1.95 7.57 -14.50
N GLU A 73 -2.80 7.19 -15.46
CA GLU A 73 -4.02 7.96 -15.78
C GLU A 73 -4.99 8.08 -14.59
N ARG A 74 -5.04 7.07 -13.72
CA ARG A 74 -5.87 7.08 -12.50
C ARG A 74 -5.23 7.91 -11.40
N MET A 75 -3.90 7.86 -11.28
CA MET A 75 -3.14 8.54 -10.24
C MET A 75 -2.88 10.03 -10.54
N ASP A 76 -2.67 10.38 -11.81
CA ASP A 76 -2.33 11.73 -12.29
C ASP A 76 -3.56 12.59 -12.64
N SER A 77 -4.63 12.46 -11.85
CA SER A 77 -5.86 13.23 -12.00
C SER A 77 -5.98 14.32 -10.93
N GLU A 78 -6.42 15.53 -11.34
CA GLU A 78 -6.79 16.61 -10.41
C GLU A 78 -7.96 16.22 -9.49
N SER A 79 -8.79 15.26 -9.88
CA SER A 79 -9.85 14.76 -8.99
C SER A 79 -9.29 14.04 -7.77
N GLY A 80 -8.15 13.34 -7.93
CA GLY A 80 -7.61 12.42 -6.94
C GLY A 80 -8.63 11.38 -6.47
N GLY A 81 -8.48 10.95 -5.21
CA GLY A 81 -9.42 10.04 -4.56
C GLY A 81 -9.17 8.58 -4.93
N VAL A 82 -7.91 8.16 -4.89
CA VAL A 82 -7.49 6.78 -5.16
C VAL A 82 -6.83 6.19 -3.91
N VAL A 83 -7.16 4.94 -3.58
CA VAL A 83 -6.49 4.15 -2.55
C VAL A 83 -5.70 3.03 -3.25
N VAL A 84 -4.38 3.06 -3.09
CA VAL A 84 -3.46 2.07 -3.66
C VAL A 84 -2.99 1.13 -2.56
N ASP A 85 -2.99 -0.19 -2.82
CA ASP A 85 -2.32 -1.15 -1.95
C ASP A 85 -1.21 -1.92 -2.66
N PHE A 86 -0.01 -1.84 -2.10
CA PHE A 86 1.14 -2.62 -2.53
C PHE A 86 2.14 -2.82 -1.39
N HIS A 87 3.10 -3.73 -1.56
CA HIS A 87 4.08 -4.02 -0.51
C HIS A 87 5.36 -3.20 -0.64
N GLY A 88 5.80 -2.90 -1.87
CA GLY A 88 6.83 -1.90 -2.16
C GLY A 88 6.22 -0.53 -2.44
N CYS A 89 7.01 0.51 -2.34
CA CYS A 89 6.57 1.90 -2.46
C CYS A 89 7.63 2.90 -2.92
N ASP A 90 8.90 2.50 -3.08
CA ASP A 90 10.01 3.36 -3.51
C ASP A 90 9.98 3.75 -5.00
N PHE A 91 9.42 2.90 -5.85
CA PHE A 91 9.34 3.15 -7.30
C PHE A 91 8.18 4.07 -7.69
N PHE A 92 7.21 4.33 -6.79
CA PHE A 92 6.11 5.23 -7.12
C PHE A 92 6.57 6.70 -7.12
N PRO A 93 6.11 7.52 -8.09
CA PRO A 93 6.32 8.96 -8.05
C PRO A 93 5.77 9.57 -6.75
N GLN A 94 6.61 10.22 -5.95
CA GLN A 94 6.22 10.82 -4.66
C GLN A 94 4.97 11.71 -4.75
N ARG A 95 4.83 12.46 -5.85
CA ARG A 95 3.68 13.33 -6.16
C ARG A 95 2.32 12.60 -6.18
N TRP A 96 2.30 11.28 -6.31
CA TRP A 96 1.09 10.49 -6.40
C TRP A 96 0.35 10.35 -5.08
N PHE A 97 1.03 10.49 -3.94
CA PHE A 97 0.44 10.20 -2.64
C PHE A 97 0.46 11.41 -1.72
N ASP A 98 -0.64 11.58 -1.01
CA ASP A 98 -0.83 12.63 -0.01
C ASP A 98 -0.82 12.09 1.41
N ILE A 99 -1.11 10.79 1.56
CA ILE A 99 -1.15 10.05 2.82
C ILE A 99 -0.57 8.66 2.54
N VAL A 100 0.40 8.24 3.32
CA VAL A 100 1.04 6.92 3.25
C VAL A 100 0.84 6.20 4.57
N VAL A 101 0.18 5.06 4.55
CA VAL A 101 -0.13 4.25 5.73
C VAL A 101 0.71 2.98 5.68
N VAL A 102 1.60 2.81 6.64
CA VAL A 102 2.44 1.61 6.76
C VAL A 102 1.84 0.68 7.81
N LEU A 103 1.35 -0.47 7.37
CA LEU A 103 0.81 -1.49 8.28
C LEU A 103 1.93 -2.34 8.88
N ARG A 104 1.92 -2.41 10.21
CA ARG A 104 2.81 -3.22 11.05
C ARG A 104 2.06 -4.40 11.68
N CYS A 105 2.74 -5.49 11.97
CA CYS A 105 2.14 -6.64 12.63
C CYS A 105 3.15 -7.41 13.47
N ASP A 106 2.76 -7.88 14.66
CA ASP A 106 3.59 -8.85 15.40
C ASP A 106 3.95 -10.07 14.53
N ASN A 107 5.22 -10.48 14.62
CA ASN A 107 5.79 -11.55 13.82
C ASN A 107 5.07 -12.90 13.99
N THR A 108 4.60 -13.19 15.22
CA THR A 108 3.88 -14.44 15.52
C THR A 108 2.52 -14.44 14.82
N LYS A 109 1.81 -13.31 14.89
CA LYS A 109 0.51 -13.15 14.22
C LYS A 109 0.66 -13.15 12.71
N LEU A 110 1.70 -12.53 12.17
CA LEU A 110 2.00 -12.53 10.74
C LEU A 110 2.29 -13.96 10.25
N TYR A 111 3.10 -14.71 11.00
CA TYR A 111 3.37 -16.13 10.74
C TYR A 111 2.07 -16.95 10.68
N ASP A 112 1.23 -16.86 11.70
CA ASP A 112 -0.04 -17.61 11.78
C ASP A 112 -0.97 -17.27 10.62
N ARG A 113 -1.08 -15.99 10.24
CA ARG A 113 -1.86 -15.54 9.08
C ARG A 113 -1.35 -16.15 7.77
N MET A 114 -0.03 -16.20 7.59
CA MET A 114 0.55 -16.75 6.37
C MET A 114 0.44 -18.27 6.29
N VAL A 115 0.60 -18.98 7.42
CA VAL A 115 0.34 -20.42 7.53
C VAL A 115 -1.12 -20.72 7.16
N ALA A 116 -2.07 -19.96 7.72
CA ALA A 116 -3.49 -20.12 7.42
C ALA A 116 -3.82 -19.88 5.93
N ARG A 117 -3.01 -19.08 5.23
CA ARG A 117 -3.12 -18.84 3.78
C ARG A 117 -2.38 -19.88 2.92
N GLY A 118 -1.74 -20.89 3.53
CA GLY A 118 -1.08 -21.98 2.82
C GLY A 118 0.25 -21.59 2.15
N TYR A 119 0.94 -20.56 2.64
CA TYR A 119 2.24 -20.17 2.11
C TYR A 119 3.31 -21.22 2.44
N PRO A 120 4.28 -21.46 1.55
CA PRO A 120 5.39 -22.36 1.84
C PRO A 120 6.28 -21.80 2.96
N PRO A 121 6.88 -22.65 3.82
CA PRO A 121 7.67 -22.21 4.99
C PRO A 121 8.76 -21.19 4.67
N GLU A 122 9.44 -21.34 3.54
CA GLU A 122 10.50 -20.47 3.06
C GLU A 122 9.99 -19.05 2.82
N LYS A 123 8.85 -18.91 2.12
CA LYS A 123 8.20 -17.63 1.87
C LYS A 123 7.63 -16.99 3.14
N ILE A 124 7.18 -17.82 4.09
CA ILE A 124 6.76 -17.32 5.41
C ILE A 124 7.96 -16.71 6.14
N ARG A 125 9.10 -17.42 6.18
CA ARG A 125 10.32 -16.93 6.84
C ARG A 125 10.80 -15.62 6.21
N GLU A 126 10.83 -15.54 4.89
CA GLU A 126 11.23 -14.33 4.16
C GLU A 126 10.36 -13.13 4.54
N ASN A 127 9.03 -13.27 4.48
CA ASN A 127 8.11 -12.16 4.80
C ASN A 127 8.12 -11.79 6.29
N VAL A 128 8.29 -12.75 7.19
CA VAL A 128 8.45 -12.48 8.63
C VAL A 128 9.78 -11.77 8.89
N GLN A 129 10.86 -12.13 8.19
CA GLN A 129 12.13 -11.42 8.27
C GLN A 129 12.02 -9.98 7.76
N CYS A 130 11.32 -9.76 6.64
CA CYS A 130 11.01 -8.43 6.13
C CYS A 130 10.32 -7.55 7.19
N GLU A 131 9.36 -8.09 7.94
CA GLU A 131 8.69 -7.37 9.03
C GLU A 131 9.64 -7.12 10.23
N ILE A 132 10.46 -8.11 10.61
CA ILE A 132 11.45 -7.98 11.69
C ILE A 132 12.45 -6.86 11.41
N PHE A 133 12.93 -6.78 10.17
CA PHE A 133 13.88 -5.76 9.74
C PHE A 133 13.23 -4.41 9.42
N ASN A 134 11.90 -4.31 9.51
CA ASN A 134 11.15 -3.09 9.20
C ASN A 134 11.45 -2.55 7.79
N SER A 135 11.76 -3.43 6.82
CA SER A 135 12.26 -3.01 5.51
C SER A 135 11.30 -2.06 4.80
N ILE A 136 9.99 -2.39 4.78
CA ILE A 136 8.98 -1.54 4.14
C ILE A 136 8.73 -0.23 4.92
N GLY A 137 8.89 -0.25 6.24
CA GLY A 137 8.74 0.97 7.04
C GLY A 137 9.92 1.93 6.83
N GLU A 138 11.14 1.41 6.66
CA GLU A 138 12.30 2.22 6.29
C GLU A 138 12.16 2.76 4.87
N GLU A 139 11.80 1.91 3.92
CA GLU A 139 11.56 2.28 2.52
C GLU A 139 10.53 3.43 2.39
N ALA A 140 9.41 3.34 3.12
CA ALA A 140 8.41 4.41 3.12
C ALA A 140 8.93 5.74 3.69
N ARG A 141 9.77 5.70 4.73
CA ARG A 141 10.39 6.91 5.31
C ARG A 141 11.45 7.54 4.41
N GLU A 142 12.16 6.71 3.64
CA GLU A 142 13.17 7.20 2.70
C GLU A 142 12.52 7.76 1.43
N SER A 143 11.36 7.22 1.05
CA SER A 143 10.66 7.55 -0.19
C SER A 143 9.69 8.71 -0.05
N TYR A 144 9.16 8.99 1.13
CA TYR A 144 8.12 10.02 1.34
C TYR A 144 8.45 10.93 2.51
N ASP A 145 7.87 12.14 2.49
CA ASP A 145 8.01 13.09 3.60
C ASP A 145 7.45 12.50 4.91
N GLU A 146 8.17 12.68 6.01
CA GLU A 146 7.80 12.12 7.32
C GLU A 146 6.38 12.54 7.76
N GLU A 147 5.95 13.75 7.37
CA GLU A 147 4.65 14.31 7.72
C GLU A 147 3.46 13.57 7.10
N ILE A 148 3.68 12.82 6.01
CA ILE A 148 2.62 12.06 5.32
C ILE A 148 2.70 10.56 5.58
N VAL A 149 3.70 10.08 6.33
CA VAL A 149 3.91 8.65 6.61
C VAL A 149 3.38 8.29 8.01
N PHE A 150 2.39 7.41 8.06
CA PHE A 150 1.72 6.99 9.29
C PHE A 150 1.86 5.48 9.50
N GLU A 151 2.59 5.06 10.53
CA GLU A 151 2.66 3.66 10.92
C GLU A 151 1.52 3.27 11.86
N VAL A 152 0.85 2.14 11.57
CA VAL A 152 -0.22 1.61 12.41
C VAL A 152 -0.12 0.09 12.54
N TYR A 153 -0.41 -0.42 13.73
CA TYR A 153 -0.50 -1.87 13.96
C TYR A 153 -1.83 -2.43 13.46
N SER A 154 -1.77 -3.57 12.79
CA SER A 154 -2.93 -4.25 12.18
C SER A 154 -2.99 -5.72 12.58
N GLU A 155 -3.36 -5.98 13.82
CA GLU A 155 -3.32 -7.30 14.44
C GLU A 155 -4.70 -7.89 14.70
N THR A 156 -5.69 -7.04 14.98
CA THR A 156 -7.07 -7.43 15.26
C THR A 156 -8.06 -6.71 14.33
N VAL A 157 -9.32 -7.16 14.33
CA VAL A 157 -10.40 -6.54 13.55
C VAL A 157 -10.72 -5.16 14.11
N GLU A 158 -10.66 -4.98 15.44
CA GLU A 158 -10.86 -3.71 16.11
C GLU A 158 -9.81 -2.70 15.65
N GLN A 159 -8.53 -3.08 15.66
CA GLN A 159 -7.46 -2.23 15.14
C GLN A 159 -7.65 -1.90 13.66
N MET A 160 -8.12 -2.84 12.84
CA MET A 160 -8.42 -2.56 11.44
C MET A 160 -9.47 -1.45 11.28
N ASN A 161 -10.55 -1.50 12.07
CA ASN A 161 -11.59 -0.48 12.06
C ASN A 161 -11.08 0.86 12.59
N GLU A 162 -10.34 0.85 13.70
CA GLU A 162 -9.70 2.06 14.25
C GLU A 162 -8.72 2.70 13.26
N ASN A 163 -7.95 1.89 12.54
CA ASN A 163 -7.03 2.38 11.52
C ASN A 163 -7.79 2.99 10.34
N ALA A 164 -8.89 2.39 9.91
CA ALA A 164 -9.73 2.98 8.88
C ALA A 164 -10.27 4.35 9.33
N ASP A 165 -10.79 4.44 10.56
CA ASP A 165 -11.33 5.69 11.10
C ASP A 165 -10.24 6.77 11.24
N LYS A 166 -9.03 6.42 11.70
CA LYS A 166 -7.87 7.33 11.72
C LYS A 166 -7.55 7.90 10.34
N VAL A 167 -7.58 7.08 9.29
CA VAL A 167 -7.29 7.54 7.93
C VAL A 167 -8.41 8.43 7.39
N VAL A 168 -9.67 8.16 7.75
CA VAL A 168 -10.79 9.07 7.45
C VAL A 168 -10.63 10.42 8.16
N ASP A 169 -10.12 10.43 9.39
CA ASP A 169 -9.80 11.66 10.11
C ASP A 169 -8.66 12.42 9.43
N LEU A 170 -7.60 11.73 8.99
CA LEU A 170 -6.50 12.33 8.20
C LEU A 170 -7.01 12.92 6.89
N PHE A 171 -7.87 12.21 6.17
CA PHE A 171 -8.56 12.75 4.99
C PHE A 171 -9.32 14.03 5.31
N SER A 172 -10.08 14.04 6.41
CA SER A 172 -10.87 15.21 6.82
C SER A 172 -9.98 16.42 7.15
N GLN A 173 -8.84 16.18 7.81
CA GLN A 173 -7.84 17.23 8.08
C GLN A 173 -7.18 17.74 6.81
N TRP A 174 -6.81 16.85 5.89
CA TRP A 174 -6.25 17.21 4.59
C TRP A 174 -7.18 18.11 3.78
N MET A 175 -8.50 17.82 3.81
CA MET A 175 -9.52 18.63 3.14
C MET A 175 -9.68 20.01 3.79
N GLN A 176 -9.59 20.10 5.12
CA GLN A 176 -9.71 21.37 5.85
C GLN A 176 -8.51 22.28 5.62
N ASN A 177 -7.30 21.73 5.55
CA ASN A 177 -6.08 22.50 5.32
C ASN A 177 -5.98 23.09 3.91
N ARG A 178 -6.88 22.70 3.00
CA ARG A 178 -6.97 23.18 1.61
C ARG A 178 -8.11 24.16 1.35
N GLN A 179 -8.93 24.49 2.37
CA GLN A 179 -9.92 25.58 2.31
C GLN A 179 -9.31 26.90 2.79
#